data_AF-A0A358MEH3-F1
#
_entry.id   AF-A0A358MEH3-F1
#
_cell.length_a   1.000
_cell.length_b   1.000
_cell.length_c   1.000
_cell.angle_alpha   90.00
_cell.angle_beta   90.00
_cell.angle_gamma   90.00
#
_symmetry.space_group_name_H-M   'P 1'
#
loop_
_entity.id
_entity.type
_entity.pdbx_description
1 polymer ?
#
loop_
_entity_poly.entity_id
_entity_poly.type
_entity_poly.pdbx_seq_one_letter_code
_entity_poly.pdbx_strand_id
1 'polypeptide(L)' 'PPAATLPDGVFILHADQPARLSGDSLYPYAHGTYSPKLRRPMGTVTVLTPSPLVATFRAGFLPVLTPEADSPNW' A
#
# COMPACT_ATOMS: atom_id res chain seq x y z
N PRO A 1 4.02 13.02 -2.82
CA PRO A 1 5.46 12.66 -2.83
C PRO A 1 5.77 11.73 -4.02
N PRO A 2 7.03 11.61 -4.48
CA PRO A 2 7.39 10.62 -5.50
C PRO A 2 7.10 9.22 -4.99
N ALA A 3 6.40 8.39 -5.77
CA ALA A 3 5.98 7.07 -5.34
C ALA A 3 7.17 6.17 -4.96
N ALA A 4 8.32 6.30 -5.62
CA ALA A 4 9.54 5.56 -5.28
C ALA A 4 10.04 5.78 -3.84
N THR A 5 9.66 6.89 -3.21
CA THR A 5 10.12 7.22 -1.83
C THR A 5 9.22 6.66 -0.73
N LEU A 6 8.05 6.13 -1.08
CA LEU A 6 7.06 5.63 -0.14
C LEU A 6 7.39 4.20 0.29
N PRO A 7 7.21 3.83 1.58
CA PRO A 7 7.36 2.45 2.01
C PRO A 7 6.23 1.57 1.45
N ASP A 8 6.43 0.26 1.56
CA ASP A 8 5.39 -0.73 1.28
C ASP A 8 4.20 -0.58 2.25
N GLY A 9 3.03 -1.02 1.81
CA GLY A 9 1.78 -0.90 2.58
C GLY A 9 1.05 0.43 2.41
N VAL A 10 1.72 1.47 1.89
CA VAL A 10 1.08 2.76 1.61
C VAL A 10 0.04 2.64 0.50
N PHE A 11 -1.13 3.24 0.74
CA PHE A 11 -2.16 3.47 -0.25
C PHE A 11 -2.00 4.82 -0.92
N ILE A 12 -2.11 4.81 -2.25
CA ILE A 12 -2.11 6.00 -3.11
C ILE A 12 -3.38 6.02 -3.96
N LEU A 13 -3.72 7.19 -4.49
CA LEU A 13 -4.73 7.29 -5.55
C LEU A 13 -4.07 7.00 -6.90
N HIS A 14 -4.58 6.01 -7.63
CA HIS A 14 -4.14 5.64 -8.97
C HIS A 14 -5.36 5.40 -9.85
N ALA A 15 -5.48 6.16 -10.96
CA ALA A 15 -6.62 6.09 -11.87
C ALA A 15 -7.99 6.11 -11.13
N ASP A 16 -8.14 7.09 -10.22
CA ASP A 16 -9.34 7.28 -9.39
C ASP A 16 -9.70 6.11 -8.45
N GLN A 17 -8.75 5.21 -8.19
CA GLN A 17 -8.93 4.08 -7.27
C GLN A 17 -7.82 4.05 -6.21
N PRO A 18 -8.12 3.60 -4.99
CA PRO A 18 -7.09 3.32 -4.00
C PRO A 18 -6.21 2.17 -4.46
N ALA A 19 -4.89 2.29 -4.34
CA ALA A 19 -3.95 1.23 -4.67
C ALA A 19 -2.83 1.13 -3.63
N ARG A 20 -2.56 -0.10 -3.17
CA ARG A 20 -1.50 -0.40 -2.20
C ARG A 20 -0.16 -0.60 -2.90
N LEU A 21 0.90 -0.01 -2.38
CA LEU A 21 2.26 -0.22 -2.86
C LEU A 21 2.91 -1.45 -2.20
N SER A 22 3.60 -2.27 -2.99
CA SER A 22 4.44 -3.36 -2.49
C SER A 22 5.59 -3.64 -3.46
N GLY A 23 6.83 -3.44 -3.03
CA GLY A 23 8.02 -3.50 -3.88
C GLY A 23 7.87 -2.61 -5.12
N ASP A 24 8.18 -3.18 -6.28
CA ASP A 24 8.05 -2.53 -7.59
C ASP A 24 6.62 -2.56 -8.18
N SER A 25 5.63 -2.94 -7.36
CA SER A 25 4.24 -3.12 -7.78
C SER A 25 3.27 -2.20 -7.03
N LEU A 26 2.13 -1.94 -7.67
CA LEU A 26 0.92 -1.47 -7.00
C LEU A 26 -0.21 -2.50 -7.14
N TYR A 27 -1.11 -2.49 -6.17
CA TYR A 27 -2.26 -3.39 -6.08
C TYR A 27 -3.52 -2.52 -5.98
N PRO A 28 -4.22 -2.25 -7.09
CA PRO A 28 -5.48 -1.51 -7.07
C PRO A 28 -6.51 -2.26 -6.24
N TYR A 29 -7.27 -1.54 -5.43
CA TYR A 29 -8.33 -2.07 -4.59
C TYR A 29 -9.67 -1.58 -5.11
N ALA A 30 -10.49 -2.53 -5.55
CA ALA A 30 -11.82 -2.28 -6.09
C ALA A 30 -12.75 -3.43 -5.71
N HIS A 31 -14.02 -3.12 -5.47
CA HIS A 31 -15.07 -4.11 -5.22
C HIS A 31 -14.75 -5.12 -4.10
N GLY A 32 -14.06 -4.70 -3.05
CA GLY A 32 -13.74 -5.55 -1.90
C GLY A 32 -12.53 -6.48 -2.10
N THR A 33 -11.78 -6.36 -3.19
CA THR A 33 -10.60 -7.19 -3.45
C THR A 33 -9.47 -6.41 -4.12
N TYR A 34 -8.27 -6.98 -4.13
CA TYR A 34 -7.17 -6.47 -4.95
C TYR A 34 -7.29 -6.99 -6.38
N SER A 35 -7.20 -6.06 -7.33
CA SER A 35 -7.05 -6.37 -8.75
C SER A 35 -5.63 -6.86 -9.06
N PRO A 36 -5.38 -7.41 -10.26
CA PRO A 36 -4.02 -7.77 -10.69
C PRO A 36 -3.01 -6.65 -10.48
N LYS A 37 -1.80 -7.01 -10.05
CA LYS A 37 -0.75 -6.03 -9.77
C LYS A 37 -0.32 -5.29 -11.04
N LEU A 38 -0.08 -3.99 -10.89
CA LEU A 38 0.47 -3.13 -11.94
C LEU A 38 1.86 -2.64 -11.52
N ARG A 39 2.63 -2.08 -12.47
CA ARG A 39 3.96 -1.51 -12.18
C ARG A 39 3.82 -0.25 -11.34
N ARG A 40 4.62 -0.14 -10.27
CA ARG A 40 4.69 1.05 -9.42
C ARG A 40 4.90 2.33 -10.27
N PRO A 41 4.15 3.41 -10.01
CA PRO A 41 4.37 4.67 -10.71
C PRO A 41 5.71 5.28 -10.31
N MET A 42 6.36 6.00 -11.21
CA MET A 42 7.65 6.64 -10.94
C MET A 42 7.51 8.08 -10.42
N GLY A 43 6.38 8.74 -10.70
CA GLY A 43 6.16 10.16 -10.43
C GLY A 43 5.56 10.48 -9.06
N THR A 44 5.22 11.75 -8.88
CA THR A 44 4.47 12.24 -7.72
C THR A 44 3.06 11.66 -7.70
N VAL A 45 2.63 11.20 -6.53
CA VAL A 45 1.31 10.61 -6.31
C VAL A 45 0.60 11.28 -5.14
N THR A 46 -0.73 11.17 -5.16
CA THR A 46 -1.59 11.48 -4.02
C THR A 46 -1.57 10.31 -3.05
N VAL A 47 -1.18 10.56 -1.80
CA VAL A 47 -1.13 9.54 -0.75
C VAL A 47 -2.46 9.56 0.00
N LEU A 48 -3.08 8.40 0.16
CA LEU A 48 -4.33 8.22 0.90
C LEU A 48 -4.07 7.80 2.34
N THR A 49 -2.97 7.09 2.59
CA THR A 49 -2.55 6.70 3.94
C THR A 49 -2.15 7.92 4.77
N PRO A 50 -2.73 8.13 5.97
CA PRO A 50 -2.34 9.23 6.85
C PRO A 50 -0.86 9.18 7.23
N SER A 51 -0.23 10.36 7.37
CA SER A 51 1.20 10.48 7.67
C SER A 51 1.70 9.66 8.87
N PRO A 52 0.96 9.54 9.99
CA PRO A 52 1.40 8.69 11.10
C PRO A 52 1.55 7.23 10.71
N LEU A 53 0.61 6.68 9.92
CA LEU A 53 0.67 5.29 9.48
C LEU A 53 1.77 5.07 8.43
N VAL A 54 2.05 6.07 7.59
CA VAL A 54 3.24 6.05 6.71
C VAL A 54 4.52 5.96 7.54
N ALA A 55 4.64 6.69 8.65
CA ALA A 55 5.79 6.62 9.53
C ALA A 55 5.93 5.24 10.19
N THR A 56 4.81 4.63 10.60
CA THR A 56 4.78 3.25 11.12
C THR A 56 5.30 2.24 10.09
N PHE A 57 4.88 2.35 8.82
CA PHE A 57 5.43 1.51 7.74
C PHE A 57 6.93 1.72 7.51
N ARG A 58 7.42 2.97 7.61
CA ARG A 58 8.87 3.24 7.55
C ARG A 58 9.65 2.62 8.70
N ALA A 59 9.03 2.49 9.87
CA ALA A 59 9.63 1.82 11.02
C ALA A 59 9.64 0.28 10.91
N GLY A 60 9.12 -0.29 9.81
CA GLY A 60 9.17 -1.72 9.53
C GLY A 60 7.91 -2.49 9.90
N PHE A 61 6.88 -1.84 10.43
CA PHE A 61 5.57 -2.49 10.59
C PHE A 61 4.95 -2.75 9.22
N LEU A 62 4.44 -3.95 8.98
CA LEU A 62 3.67 -4.30 7.80
C LEU A 62 2.39 -5.04 8.25
N PRO A 63 1.21 -4.64 7.74
CA PRO A 63 -0.02 -5.31 8.09
C PRO A 63 -0.06 -6.71 7.46
N VAL A 64 -0.60 -7.66 8.22
CA VAL A 64 -0.92 -8.99 7.70
C VAL A 64 -2.12 -8.88 6.78
N LEU A 65 -2.02 -9.50 5.59
CA LEU A 65 -3.04 -9.39 4.53
C LEU A 65 -3.73 -10.71 4.21
N THR A 66 -3.31 -11.81 4.85
CA THR A 66 -3.88 -13.14 4.63
C THR A 66 -4.28 -13.74 5.98
N PRO A 67 -5.43 -14.44 6.08
CA PRO A 67 -5.85 -15.07 7.32
C PRO A 67 -4.81 -16.04 7.90
N GLU A 68 -4.09 -16.76 7.04
CA GLU A 68 -3.10 -17.76 7.47
C GLU A 68 -1.86 -17.16 8.11
N ALA A 69 -1.54 -15.90 7.77
CA ALA A 69 -0.43 -15.17 8.38
C ALA A 69 -0.88 -14.38 9.61
N ASP A 70 -2.19 -14.32 9.88
CA ASP A 70 -2.73 -13.66 11.04
C ASP A 70 -2.66 -14.63 12.23
N SER A 71 -1.81 -14.31 13.20
CA SER A 71 -1.60 -15.13 14.41
C SER A 71 -2.01 -14.31 15.63
N PRO A 72 -3.34 -14.18 15.90
CA PRO A 72 -3.81 -13.49 17.08
C PRO A 72 -3.29 -14.21 18.34
N ASN A 73 -2.74 -13.44 19.27
CA ASN A 73 -2.17 -13.92 20.53
C ASN A 73 -2.96 -13.43 21.76
N TRP A 74 -4.23 -13.07 21.55
CA TRP A 74 -5.23 -12.74 22.58
C TRP A 74 -6.19 -13.90 22.78
#